data_AF-A0A661L224-F1
#
_entry.id   AF-A0A661L224-F1
#
_cell.length_a   1.000
_cell.length_b   1.000
_cell.length_c   1.000
_cell.angle_alpha   90.00
_cell.angle_beta   90.00
_cell.angle_gamma   90.00
#
_symmetry.space_group_name_H-M   'P 1'
#
loop_
_entity.id
_entity.type
_entity.pdbx_description
1 polymer ?
#
loop_
_entity_poly.entity_id
_entity_poly.type
_entity_poly.pdbx_seq_one_letter_code
_entity_poly.pdbx_strand_id
1 'polypeptide(L)' 'MSIIENALHVLPTGESGLLKSPHYKDQIPLYLGGKYHLAWSDESQVKKNKEGELVLKPLKG' A
#
# COMPACT_ATOMS: atom_id res chain seq x y z
N MET A 1 4.63 -13.35 17.93
CA MET A 1 4.34 -12.27 16.96
C MET A 1 5.63 -11.98 16.21
N SER A 2 5.62 -12.06 14.89
CA SER A 2 6.86 -11.92 14.11
C SER A 2 7.20 -10.44 13.89
N ILE A 3 8.49 -10.14 13.68
CA ILE A 3 8.95 -8.77 13.36
C ILE A 3 8.30 -8.26 12.07
N ILE A 4 7.96 -9.17 11.14
CA ILE A 4 7.42 -8.85 9.83
C ILE A 4 5.96 -8.38 9.92
N GLU A 5 5.16 -8.97 10.82
CA GLU A 5 3.73 -8.62 11.00
C GLU A 5 3.50 -7.17 11.47
N ASN A 6 4.50 -6.56 12.10
CA ASN A 6 4.43 -5.20 12.65
C ASN A 6 5.32 -4.20 11.90
N ALA A 7 5.75 -4.56 10.69
CA ALA A 7 6.54 -3.65 9.86
C ALA A 7 5.73 -2.38 9.54
N LEU A 8 6.38 -1.22 9.67
CA LEU A 8 5.80 0.09 9.41
C LEU A 8 6.46 0.73 8.20
N HIS A 9 5.68 1.41 7.37
CA HIS A 9 6.22 2.19 6.26
C HIS A 9 5.45 3.49 6.03
N VAL A 10 6.09 4.39 5.29
CA VAL A 10 5.50 5.63 4.79
C VAL A 10 6.26 6.02 3.53
N LEU A 11 5.53 6.50 2.52
CA LEU A 11 6.12 7.17 1.36
C LEU A 11 6.03 8.69 1.52
N PRO A 12 7.07 9.46 1.12
CA PRO A 12 7.04 10.92 1.24
C PRO A 12 5.84 11.60 0.56
N THR A 13 5.28 10.99 -0.48
CA THR A 13 4.10 11.48 -1.20
C THR A 13 2.95 10.48 -1.18
N GLY A 14 3.09 9.36 -1.88
CA GLY A 14 2.08 8.34 -2.10
C GLY A 14 2.61 7.29 -3.09
N GLU A 15 1.91 6.17 -3.23
CA GLU A 15 2.35 5.02 -4.03
C GLU A 15 2.31 5.25 -5.55
N SER A 16 1.51 6.20 -6.03
CA SER A 16 1.28 6.39 -7.45
C SER A 16 2.10 7.53 -8.06
N GLY A 17 2.74 7.27 -9.19
CA GLY A 17 3.34 8.33 -10.02
C GLY A 17 2.36 9.07 -10.94
N LEU A 18 1.08 8.65 -11.00
CA LEU A 18 0.08 9.27 -11.88
C LEU A 18 -0.55 10.48 -11.19
N LEU A 19 -0.39 11.68 -11.78
CA LEU A 19 -0.85 12.96 -11.19
C LEU A 19 -2.31 12.99 -10.74
N LYS A 20 -3.19 12.25 -11.44
CA LYS A 20 -4.63 12.20 -11.15
C LYS A 20 -5.03 11.04 -10.23
N SER A 21 -4.09 10.20 -9.81
CA SER A 21 -4.37 9.11 -8.87
C SER A 21 -4.70 9.67 -7.49
N PRO A 22 -5.69 9.10 -6.78
CA PRO A 22 -5.88 9.42 -5.37
C PRO A 22 -4.62 9.13 -4.54
N HIS A 23 -3.80 8.16 -4.95
CA HIS A 23 -2.57 7.75 -4.26
C HIS A 23 -1.31 8.48 -4.72
N TYR A 24 -1.44 9.61 -5.41
CA TYR A 24 -0.28 10.40 -5.85
C TYR A 24 0.42 11.11 -4.68
N LYS A 25 -0.36 11.52 -3.67
CA LYS A 25 0.08 12.43 -2.59
C LYS A 25 -0.67 12.24 -1.26
N ASP A 26 -1.35 11.12 -1.10
CA ASP A 26 -2.21 10.81 0.05
C ASP A 26 -1.44 10.54 1.34
N GLN A 27 -0.17 10.16 1.26
CA GLN A 27 0.69 9.91 2.43
C GLN A 27 1.47 11.14 2.92
N ILE A 28 1.42 12.29 2.22
CA ILE A 28 2.08 13.54 2.67
C ILE A 28 1.80 13.86 4.15
N PRO A 29 0.55 13.79 4.66
CA PRO A 29 0.27 14.08 6.07
C PRO A 29 0.95 13.11 7.05
N LEU A 30 1.16 11.85 6.64
CA LEU A 30 1.88 10.87 7.46
C LEU A 30 3.37 11.22 7.50
N TYR A 31 3.98 11.45 6.34
CA TYR A 31 5.40 11.75 6.24
C TYR A 31 5.79 13.02 7.00
N LEU A 32 5.08 14.13 6.76
CA LEU A 32 5.33 15.40 7.46
C LEU A 32 5.02 15.32 8.97
N GLY A 33 4.14 14.40 9.36
CA GLY A 33 3.79 14.15 10.76
C GLY A 33 4.71 13.14 11.48
N GLY A 34 5.73 12.58 10.81
CA GLY A 34 6.56 11.51 11.37
C GLY A 34 5.79 10.22 11.69
N LYS A 35 4.67 9.99 10.99
CA LYS A 35 3.77 8.84 11.18
C LYS A 35 4.00 7.81 10.08
N TYR A 36 3.54 6.59 10.36
CA TYR A 36 3.65 5.43 9.49
C TYR A 36 2.33 4.66 9.48
N HIS A 37 2.18 3.76 8.51
CA HIS A 37 1.13 2.75 8.52
C HIS A 37 1.73 1.34 8.42
N LEU A 38 0.92 0.33 8.71
CA LEU A 38 1.33 -1.06 8.64
C LEU A 38 1.66 -1.46 7.20
N ALA A 39 2.79 -2.14 7.02
CA ALA A 39 3.06 -2.94 5.83
C ALA A 39 2.36 -4.29 6.01
N TRP A 40 1.24 -4.49 5.31
CA TRP A 40 0.49 -5.75 5.41
C TRP A 40 1.27 -6.89 4.74
N SER A 41 1.97 -7.69 5.53
CA SER A 41 2.72 -8.86 5.07
C SER A 41 1.88 -10.14 5.05
N ASP A 42 0.78 -10.16 5.79
CA ASP A 42 -0.14 -11.29 5.87
C ASP A 42 -1.27 -11.18 4.84
N GLU A 43 -1.57 -12.29 4.17
CA GLU A 43 -2.56 -12.32 3.08
C GLU A 43 -3.97 -11.94 3.56
N SER A 44 -4.34 -12.29 4.80
CA SER A 44 -5.65 -11.92 5.34
C SER A 44 -5.77 -10.41 5.54
N GLN A 45 -4.69 -9.75 5.96
CA GLN A 45 -4.64 -8.29 6.09
C GLN A 45 -4.69 -7.60 4.72
N VAL A 46 -3.93 -8.10 3.74
CA VAL A 46 -3.98 -7.57 2.36
C VAL A 46 -5.40 -7.71 1.80
N LYS A 47 -6.03 -8.88 1.92
CA LYS A 47 -7.40 -9.11 1.44
C LYS A 47 -8.44 -8.24 2.14
N LYS A 48 -8.30 -8.02 3.44
CA LYS A 48 -9.20 -7.19 4.25
C LYS A 48 -9.12 -5.71 3.88
N ASN A 49 -7.92 -5.22 3.56
CA ASN A 49 -7.67 -3.79 3.33
C ASN A 49 -7.43 -3.43 1.85
N LYS A 50 -7.69 -4.34 0.91
CA LYS A 50 -7.51 -4.07 -0.53
C LYS A 50 -8.51 -3.02 -1.00
N GLU A 51 -8.03 -2.07 -1.80
CA GLU A 51 -8.89 -1.12 -2.52
C GLU A 51 -9.27 -1.62 -3.92
N GLY A 52 -8.46 -2.51 -4.51
CA GLY A 52 -8.69 -3.08 -5.83
C GLY A 52 -7.94 -4.40 -6.04
N GLU A 53 -8.34 -5.15 -7.05
CA GLU A 53 -7.73 -6.43 -7.42
C GLU A 53 -7.71 -6.59 -8.94
N LEU A 54 -6.56 -6.97 -9.49
CA LEU A 54 -6.39 -7.28 -10.91
C LEU A 54 -5.80 -8.69 -11.03
N VAL A 55 -6.56 -9.60 -11.64
CA VAL A 55 -6.09 -10.96 -11.94
C VAL A 55 -5.65 -11.03 -13.40
N LEU A 56 -4.34 -11.09 -13.61
CA LEU A 56 -3.76 -11.29 -14.95
C LEU A 56 -3.87 -12.76 -15.33
N LYS A 57 -4.53 -13.03 -16.46
CA LYS A 57 -4.62 -14.38 -17.04
C LYS A 57 -3.72 -14.47 -18.27
N PRO A 58 -3.00 -15.58 -18.47
CA PRO A 58 -2.25 -15.77 -19.69
C PRO A 58 -3.20 -15.73 -20.90
N LEU A 59 -2.72 -15.19 -22.02
CA LEU A 59 -3.40 -15.37 -23.29
C LEU A 59 -3.46 -16.88 -23.55
N LYS A 60 -4.66 -17.41 -23.85
CA LYS A 60 -4.78 -18.80 -24.29
C LYS A 60 -4.00 -18.91 -25.61
N GLY A 61 -2.99 -19.79 -25.63
CA GLY A 61 -2.29 -20.17 -26.86
C GLY A 61 -3.20 -20.89 -27.84
#